data_AF-A0A9D6L346-F1
#
_entry.id   AF-A0A9D6L346-F1
#
_cell.length_a   1.000
_cell.length_b   1.000
_cell.length_c   1.000
_cell.angle_alpha   90.00
_cell.angle_beta   90.00
_cell.angle_gamma   90.00
#
_symmetry.space_group_name_H-M   'P 1'
#
loop_
_entity.id
_entity.type
_entity.pdbx_description
1 polymer ?
#
loop_
_entity_poly.entity_id
_entity_poly.type
_entity_poly.pdbx_seq_one_letter_code
_entity_poly.pdbx_strand_id
1 'polypeptide(L)'
;MRKTLLFIGLTLVMVHHTIGQTLSETQMRNARATGYAIMAARNPGKSFSIIMIPWDGTNTLEYNANTQINSGWHPQAAVKGNYFDQSFNGSDFSNYSSVVLSEQEFNQYKSTGTQWWIVCSPIPSFSNTISTNNANQSGYIGIGTSTPSAKLHLLQSSNTDWAAYIQNTGGTGKGVRIQAAGADATPVLQMDDNLGVNRFVVQSNGKTGIGTMTPGAQLTVALPGYSGTPVNSSLVYINQSTN
;
A
#
# COMPACT_ATOMS: atom_id res chain seq x y z
N MET A 1 -61.78 51.96 -54.33
CA MET A 1 -60.43 52.14 -53.73
C MET A 1 -60.21 51.06 -52.66
N ARG A 2 -59.55 49.94 -53.02
CA ARG A 2 -59.24 48.85 -52.09
C ARG A 2 -57.83 49.07 -51.53
N LYS A 3 -57.71 49.20 -50.20
CA LYS A 3 -56.44 49.24 -49.48
C LYS A 3 -55.98 47.81 -49.21
N THR A 4 -54.85 47.41 -49.77
CA THR A 4 -54.18 46.14 -49.47
C THR A 4 -53.29 46.34 -48.24
N LEU A 5 -53.62 45.72 -47.11
CA LEU A 5 -52.74 45.65 -45.94
C LEU A 5 -51.66 44.58 -46.20
N LEU A 6 -50.40 45.00 -46.16
CA LEU A 6 -49.23 44.13 -46.21
C LEU A 6 -48.88 43.69 -44.78
N PHE A 7 -49.11 42.43 -44.43
CA PHE A 7 -48.64 41.85 -43.18
C PHE A 7 -47.16 41.47 -43.34
N ILE A 8 -46.27 42.26 -42.74
CA ILE A 8 -44.84 41.92 -42.60
C ILE A 8 -44.71 40.99 -41.40
N GLY A 9 -44.57 39.69 -41.67
CA GLY A 9 -44.29 38.69 -40.64
C GLY A 9 -42.87 38.88 -40.10
N LEU A 10 -42.76 39.42 -38.89
CA LEU A 10 -41.51 39.48 -38.14
C LEU A 10 -41.19 38.06 -37.66
N THR A 11 -40.29 37.37 -38.37
CA THR A 11 -39.76 36.08 -37.92
C THR A 11 -38.74 36.33 -36.81
N LEU A 12 -39.16 36.10 -35.58
CA LEU A 12 -38.29 36.08 -34.41
C LEU A 12 -37.42 34.82 -34.47
N VAL A 13 -36.17 34.96 -34.95
CA VAL A 13 -35.16 33.90 -34.86
C VAL A 13 -34.75 33.79 -33.40
N MET A 14 -35.39 32.89 -32.65
CA MET A 14 -34.93 32.47 -31.33
C MET A 14 -33.62 31.69 -31.50
N VAL A 15 -32.48 32.38 -31.38
CA VAL A 15 -31.18 31.72 -31.24
C VAL A 15 -31.16 31.02 -29.88
N HIS A 16 -31.59 29.76 -29.84
CA HIS A 16 -31.34 28.89 -28.70
C HIS A 16 -29.82 28.70 -28.59
N HIS A 17 -29.18 29.47 -27.70
CA HIS A 17 -27.87 29.09 -27.17
C HIS A 17 -28.09 27.90 -26.24
N THR A 18 -28.22 26.70 -26.81
CA THR A 18 -27.94 25.48 -26.05
C THR A 18 -26.46 25.54 -25.69
N ILE A 19 -26.14 25.91 -24.45
CA ILE A 19 -24.79 25.80 -23.90
C ILE A 19 -24.51 24.30 -23.81
N GLY A 20 -24.05 23.71 -24.90
CA GLY A 20 -23.62 22.32 -24.94
C GLY A 20 -22.43 22.14 -24.01
N GLN A 21 -22.43 21.08 -23.21
CA GLN A 21 -21.27 20.74 -22.39
C GLN A 21 -20.07 20.49 -23.31
N THR A 22 -18.92 21.00 -22.91
CA THR A 22 -17.66 20.71 -23.58
C THR A 22 -17.33 19.23 -23.49
N LEU A 23 -16.47 18.75 -24.39
CA LEU A 23 -15.96 17.38 -24.34
C LEU A 23 -15.31 17.07 -22.98
N SER A 24 -14.51 18.00 -22.44
CA SER A 24 -13.85 17.86 -21.15
C SER A 24 -14.84 17.75 -19.99
N GLU A 25 -15.91 18.55 -19.99
CA GLU A 25 -16.95 18.47 -18.95
C GLU A 25 -17.70 17.13 -19.02
N THR A 26 -17.95 16.65 -20.24
CA THR A 26 -18.60 15.36 -20.47
C THR A 26 -17.73 14.19 -19.99
N GLN A 27 -16.43 14.22 -20.34
CA GLN A 27 -15.44 13.26 -19.87
C GLN A 27 -15.35 13.23 -18.34
N MET A 28 -15.22 14.41 -17.71
CA MET A 28 -15.18 14.54 -16.25
C MET A 28 -16.42 13.93 -15.60
N ARG A 29 -17.61 14.19 -16.16
CA ARG A 29 -18.88 13.65 -15.65
C ARG A 29 -18.92 12.12 -15.75
N ASN A 30 -18.47 11.56 -16.87
CA ASN A 30 -18.45 10.11 -17.10
C ASN A 30 -17.38 9.41 -16.23
N ALA A 31 -16.20 10.02 -16.06
CA ALA A 31 -15.18 9.56 -15.12
C ALA A 31 -15.68 9.61 -13.68
N ARG A 32 -16.42 10.65 -13.29
CA ARG A 32 -17.01 10.77 -11.95
C ARG A 32 -18.04 9.66 -11.68
N ALA A 33 -18.91 9.35 -12.64
CA ALA A 33 -19.86 8.25 -12.51
C ALA A 33 -19.15 6.90 -12.31
N THR A 34 -18.09 6.66 -13.07
CA THR A 34 -17.21 5.48 -12.92
C THR A 34 -16.55 5.46 -11.53
N GLY A 35 -16.03 6.61 -11.08
CA GLY A 35 -15.44 6.78 -9.76
C GLY A 35 -16.39 6.44 -8.61
N TYR A 36 -17.66 6.84 -8.68
CA TYR A 36 -18.67 6.48 -7.67
C TYR A 36 -18.84 4.95 -7.55
N ALA A 37 -18.94 4.24 -8.68
CA ALA A 37 -19.10 2.79 -8.69
C ALA A 37 -17.89 2.08 -8.07
N ILE A 38 -16.68 2.50 -8.44
CA ILE A 38 -15.43 1.95 -7.90
C ILE A 38 -15.34 2.20 -6.39
N MET A 39 -15.64 3.43 -5.94
CA MET A 39 -15.58 3.80 -4.53
C MET A 39 -16.58 3.01 -3.69
N ALA A 40 -17.81 2.85 -4.17
CA ALA A 40 -18.83 2.07 -3.49
C ALA A 40 -18.43 0.59 -3.39
N ALA A 41 -17.90 0.00 -4.47
CA ALA A 41 -17.47 -1.39 -4.49
C ALA A 41 -16.28 -1.65 -3.56
N ARG A 42 -15.33 -0.71 -3.48
CA ARG A 42 -14.10 -0.86 -2.68
C ARG A 42 -14.26 -0.45 -1.22
N ASN A 43 -15.29 0.35 -0.88
CA ASN A 43 -15.52 0.85 0.46
C ASN A 43 -16.95 0.55 0.94
N PRO A 44 -17.34 -0.73 1.07
CA PRO A 44 -18.70 -1.10 1.44
C PRO A 44 -19.06 -0.53 2.82
N GLY A 45 -20.23 0.12 2.90
CA GLY A 45 -20.75 0.71 4.14
C GLY A 45 -20.05 1.99 4.61
N LYS A 46 -19.19 2.60 3.77
CA LYS A 46 -18.56 3.89 4.07
C LYS A 46 -19.22 5.01 3.27
N SER A 47 -19.42 6.15 3.92
CA SER A 47 -19.71 7.41 3.23
C SER A 47 -18.44 7.97 2.62
N PHE A 48 -18.52 8.48 1.41
CA PHE A 48 -17.37 9.04 0.70
C PHE A 48 -17.77 10.20 -0.21
N SER A 49 -16.79 11.07 -0.45
CA SER A 49 -16.85 12.14 -1.45
C SER A 49 -15.78 11.89 -2.50
N ILE A 50 -16.05 12.28 -3.75
CA ILE A 50 -15.07 12.22 -4.83
C ILE A 50 -14.94 13.54 -5.57
N ILE A 51 -13.73 13.84 -6.05
CA ILE A 51 -13.42 14.94 -6.95
C ILE A 51 -12.61 14.41 -8.13
N MET A 52 -12.87 14.94 -9.33
CA MET A 52 -12.13 14.57 -10.52
C MET A 52 -11.11 15.65 -10.83
N ILE A 53 -9.85 15.26 -11.04
CA ILE A 53 -8.80 16.16 -11.53
C ILE A 53 -8.17 15.58 -12.79
N PRO A 54 -7.75 16.41 -13.76
CA PRO A 54 -6.98 15.92 -14.89
C PRO A 54 -5.56 15.53 -14.44
N TRP A 55 -4.98 14.53 -15.09
CA TRP A 55 -3.55 14.27 -14.96
C TRP A 55 -2.74 15.36 -15.67
N ASP A 56 -1.65 15.81 -15.04
CA ASP A 56 -0.76 16.85 -15.58
C ASP A 56 0.16 16.40 -16.73
N GLY A 57 0.09 15.14 -17.14
CA GLY A 57 0.91 14.60 -18.23
C GLY A 57 2.31 14.14 -17.82
N THR A 58 2.71 14.33 -16.55
CA THR A 58 4.10 14.07 -16.12
C THR A 58 4.18 13.31 -14.79
N ASN A 59 3.56 13.83 -13.73
CA ASN A 59 3.82 13.38 -12.37
C ASN A 59 2.95 12.18 -11.98
N THR A 60 3.13 11.71 -10.74
CA THR A 60 2.33 10.60 -10.18
C THR A 60 0.89 11.02 -9.92
N LEU A 61 -0.01 10.06 -9.73
CA LEU A 61 -1.40 10.35 -9.35
C LEU A 61 -1.47 11.05 -7.99
N GLU A 62 -0.65 10.62 -7.03
CA GLU A 62 -0.59 11.21 -5.69
C GLU A 62 -0.09 12.65 -5.73
N TYR A 63 0.97 12.93 -6.52
CA TYR A 63 1.45 14.30 -6.71
C TYR A 63 0.34 15.21 -7.25
N ASN A 64 -0.39 14.75 -8.27
CA ASN A 64 -1.49 15.50 -8.85
C ASN A 64 -2.60 15.76 -7.80
N ALA A 65 -2.99 14.77 -7.00
CA ALA A 65 -3.98 14.94 -5.95
C ALA A 65 -3.55 15.97 -4.90
N ASN A 66 -2.31 15.86 -4.43
CA ASN A 66 -1.79 16.71 -3.37
C ASN A 66 -1.58 18.17 -3.82
N THR A 67 -1.23 18.39 -5.08
CA THR A 67 -0.91 19.73 -5.63
C THR A 67 -2.11 20.44 -6.24
N GLN A 68 -3.02 19.71 -6.89
CA GLN A 68 -4.23 20.30 -7.47
C GLN A 68 -5.37 20.45 -6.46
N ILE A 69 -5.32 19.73 -5.32
CA ILE A 69 -6.34 19.78 -4.28
C ILE A 69 -5.73 20.17 -2.92
N ASN A 70 -5.09 19.22 -2.23
CA ASN A 70 -4.26 19.36 -1.02
C ASN A 70 -3.83 17.96 -0.53
N SER A 71 -2.97 17.92 0.49
CA SER A 71 -2.41 16.68 1.06
C SER A 71 -3.42 15.74 1.73
N GLY A 72 -4.65 16.17 1.98
CA GLY A 72 -5.72 15.32 2.52
C GLY A 72 -6.52 14.55 1.47
N TRP A 73 -6.14 14.66 0.19
CA TRP A 73 -6.82 13.98 -0.92
C TRP A 73 -5.91 12.99 -1.62
N HIS A 74 -6.48 11.84 -1.92
CA HIS A 74 -5.75 10.71 -2.43
C HIS A 74 -6.41 10.12 -3.68
N PRO A 75 -5.63 9.71 -4.69
CA PRO A 75 -6.13 9.04 -5.88
C PRO A 75 -6.69 7.65 -5.51
N GLN A 76 -7.84 7.34 -6.10
CA GLN A 76 -8.61 6.11 -5.89
C GLN A 76 -8.67 5.26 -7.16
N ALA A 77 -8.63 5.92 -8.32
CA ALA A 77 -8.55 5.34 -9.64
C ALA A 77 -8.06 6.40 -10.64
N ALA A 78 -7.56 5.98 -11.80
CA ALA A 78 -7.45 6.84 -12.97
C ALA A 78 -8.24 6.24 -14.13
N VAL A 79 -8.98 7.09 -14.83
CA VAL A 79 -9.92 6.73 -15.88
C VAL A 79 -9.48 7.40 -17.18
N LYS A 80 -9.37 6.63 -18.26
CA LYS A 80 -9.17 7.16 -19.61
C LYS A 80 -10.25 6.65 -20.56
N GLY A 81 -10.43 7.39 -21.65
CA GLY A 81 -11.10 6.85 -22.83
C GLY A 81 -10.21 5.85 -23.53
N ASN A 82 -10.84 4.89 -24.18
CA ASN A 82 -10.20 3.81 -24.92
C ASN A 82 -9.59 2.67 -24.10
N TYR A 83 -9.16 1.61 -24.79
CA TYR A 83 -8.43 0.49 -24.20
C TYR A 83 -7.07 0.95 -23.65
N PHE A 84 -6.51 0.20 -22.69
CA PHE A 84 -5.30 0.56 -21.96
C PHE A 84 -4.14 0.99 -22.86
N ASP A 85 -3.86 0.26 -23.92
CA ASP A 85 -2.71 0.50 -24.81
C ASP A 85 -2.99 1.44 -25.99
N GLN A 86 -4.22 1.94 -26.12
CA GLN A 86 -4.60 2.77 -27.26
C GLN A 86 -4.36 4.25 -26.99
N SER A 87 -3.84 4.94 -28.00
CA SER A 87 -3.78 6.40 -28.04
C SER A 87 -5.15 7.02 -27.83
N PHE A 88 -5.20 8.12 -27.09
CA PHE A 88 -6.44 8.85 -26.88
C PHE A 88 -6.98 9.41 -28.21
N ASN A 89 -8.26 9.17 -28.50
CA ASN A 89 -8.90 9.48 -29.78
C ASN A 89 -9.93 10.62 -29.72
N GLY A 90 -9.99 11.39 -28.62
CA GLY A 90 -10.98 12.46 -28.48
C GLY A 90 -12.37 12.00 -28.01
N SER A 91 -12.54 10.76 -27.56
CA SER A 91 -13.84 10.27 -27.07
C SER A 91 -14.22 10.83 -25.69
N ASP A 92 -15.53 10.89 -25.45
CA ASP A 92 -16.15 11.38 -24.22
C ASP A 92 -16.35 10.28 -23.15
N PHE A 93 -15.83 9.08 -23.40
CA PHE A 93 -15.98 7.86 -22.59
C PHE A 93 -17.35 7.16 -22.70
N SER A 94 -18.18 7.52 -23.68
CA SER A 94 -19.51 6.92 -23.88
C SER A 94 -19.50 5.47 -24.35
N ASN A 95 -18.59 5.09 -25.24
CA ASN A 95 -18.56 3.75 -25.83
C ASN A 95 -17.73 2.75 -25.01
N TYR A 96 -16.57 3.19 -24.50
CA TYR A 96 -15.68 2.38 -23.69
C TYR A 96 -14.69 3.27 -22.94
N SER A 97 -14.35 2.86 -21.73
CA SER A 97 -13.36 3.49 -20.86
C SER A 97 -12.49 2.43 -20.21
N SER A 98 -11.26 2.80 -19.88
CA SER A 98 -10.35 1.98 -19.10
C SER A 98 -10.13 2.62 -17.73
N VAL A 99 -10.00 1.76 -16.73
CA VAL A 99 -9.78 2.15 -15.34
C VAL A 99 -8.53 1.44 -14.85
N VAL A 100 -7.62 2.20 -14.24
CA VAL A 100 -6.50 1.67 -13.45
C VAL A 100 -6.73 1.98 -11.99
N LEU A 101 -6.32 1.07 -11.11
CA LEU A 101 -6.62 1.13 -9.68
C LEU A 101 -5.36 1.31 -8.83
N SER A 102 -4.20 1.46 -9.47
CA SER A 102 -2.91 1.65 -8.80
C SER A 102 -1.98 2.56 -9.61
N GLU A 103 -1.04 3.22 -8.91
CA GLU A 103 0.05 3.98 -9.52
C GLU A 103 0.93 3.11 -10.43
N GLN A 104 1.11 1.84 -10.09
CA GLN A 104 1.91 0.91 -10.90
C GLN A 104 1.25 0.64 -12.26
N GLU A 105 -0.03 0.26 -12.28
CA GLU A 105 -0.78 0.06 -13.53
C GLU A 105 -0.86 1.36 -14.32
N PHE A 106 -1.11 2.49 -13.64
CA PHE A 106 -1.08 3.79 -14.29
C PHE A 106 0.25 4.04 -15.00
N ASN A 107 1.38 3.77 -14.36
CA ASN A 107 2.70 3.95 -14.95
C ASN A 107 2.98 3.06 -16.17
N GLN A 108 2.33 1.88 -16.26
CA GLN A 108 2.42 1.03 -17.45
C GLN A 108 1.76 1.66 -18.66
N TYR A 109 0.61 2.32 -18.47
CA TYR A 109 -0.24 2.79 -19.58
C TYR A 109 -0.22 4.30 -19.78
N LYS A 110 0.32 5.10 -18.85
CA LYS A 110 0.22 6.58 -18.90
C LYS A 110 0.83 7.20 -20.16
N SER A 111 1.84 6.56 -20.74
CA SER A 111 2.47 7.01 -21.99
C SER A 111 1.53 6.91 -23.21
N THR A 112 0.51 6.06 -23.14
CA THR A 112 -0.45 5.81 -24.23
C THR A 112 -1.62 6.79 -24.23
N GLY A 113 -1.72 7.70 -23.26
CA GLY A 113 -2.83 8.66 -23.22
C GLY A 113 -2.48 9.88 -22.39
N THR A 114 -2.67 11.08 -22.95
CA THR A 114 -2.42 12.35 -22.25
C THR A 114 -3.63 12.87 -21.48
N GLN A 115 -4.79 12.20 -21.58
CA GLN A 115 -6.05 12.67 -20.99
C GLN A 115 -6.63 11.62 -20.03
N TRP A 116 -6.03 11.55 -18.85
CA TRP A 116 -6.51 10.76 -17.72
C TRP A 116 -7.26 11.63 -16.74
N TRP A 117 -8.38 11.12 -16.22
CA TRP A 117 -9.09 11.69 -15.09
C TRP A 117 -8.76 10.90 -13.85
N ILE A 118 -8.25 11.57 -12.82
CA ILE A 118 -7.92 10.99 -11.54
C ILE A 118 -9.14 11.14 -10.64
N VAL A 119 -9.63 10.01 -10.14
CA VAL A 119 -10.68 9.96 -9.13
C VAL A 119 -10.01 10.16 -7.77
N CYS A 120 -10.25 11.28 -7.10
CA CYS A 120 -9.67 11.57 -5.80
C CYS A 120 -10.72 11.53 -4.68
N SER A 121 -10.33 11.14 -3.48
CA SER A 121 -11.19 11.12 -2.28
C SER A 121 -10.37 11.46 -1.03
N PRO A 122 -10.98 11.99 0.06
CA PRO A 122 -10.30 12.12 1.35
C PRO A 122 -10.10 10.78 2.08
N ILE A 123 -10.65 9.68 1.53
CA ILE A 123 -10.29 8.34 2.00
C ILE A 123 -8.82 8.08 1.60
N PRO A 124 -7.96 7.57 2.50
CA PRO A 124 -6.57 7.24 2.18
C PRO A 124 -6.44 6.45 0.87
N SER A 125 -5.41 6.73 0.06
CA SER A 125 -5.15 6.01 -1.19
C SER A 125 -4.99 4.52 -0.89
N PHE A 126 -5.88 3.70 -1.44
CA PHE A 126 -5.63 2.26 -1.50
C PHE A 126 -4.78 1.98 -2.75
N SER A 127 -3.47 1.85 -2.53
CA SER A 127 -2.70 0.87 -3.31
C SER A 127 -3.48 -0.45 -3.27
N ASN A 128 -3.36 -1.34 -4.26
CA ASN A 128 -3.90 -2.71 -4.17
C ASN A 128 -3.26 -3.55 -3.04
N THR A 129 -2.62 -2.89 -2.09
CA THR A 129 -2.20 -3.40 -0.81
C THR A 129 -2.98 -2.66 0.26
N ILE A 130 -3.67 -3.41 1.11
CA ILE A 130 -4.07 -2.98 2.46
C ILE A 130 -3.06 -1.96 3.01
N SER A 131 -3.53 -0.85 3.57
CA SER A 131 -2.70 0.10 4.30
C SER A 131 -2.08 -0.57 5.53
N THR A 132 -0.98 -1.29 5.28
CA THR A 132 0.18 -1.60 6.12
C THR A 132 1.33 -1.87 5.14
N ASN A 133 1.89 -0.80 4.56
CA ASN A 133 3.19 -0.70 3.91
C ASN A 133 3.77 -1.96 3.19
N ASN A 134 3.85 -1.86 1.86
CA ASN A 134 4.70 -2.68 0.97
C ASN A 134 4.33 -4.16 0.78
N ALA A 135 3.23 -4.46 0.10
CA ALA A 135 3.15 -5.72 -0.64
C ALA A 135 3.85 -5.56 -1.99
N ASN A 136 5.17 -5.77 -1.99
CA ASN A 136 5.85 -6.15 -3.22
C ASN A 136 5.28 -7.49 -3.69
N GLN A 137 5.14 -7.66 -5.01
CA GLN A 137 4.47 -8.74 -5.74
C GLN A 137 4.90 -10.19 -5.37
N SER A 138 5.87 -10.37 -4.47
CA SER A 138 6.34 -11.67 -3.99
C SER A 138 5.76 -12.08 -2.63
N GLY A 139 4.77 -11.34 -2.09
CA GLY A 139 4.07 -11.66 -0.85
C GLY A 139 4.89 -11.43 0.43
N TYR A 140 5.65 -10.33 0.47
CA TYR A 140 6.41 -9.87 1.64
C TYR A 140 5.69 -8.67 2.26
N ILE A 141 5.72 -8.54 3.58
CA ILE A 141 5.15 -7.43 4.34
C ILE A 141 6.28 -6.70 5.06
N GLY A 142 6.46 -5.41 4.79
CA GLY A 142 7.49 -4.57 5.39
C GLY A 142 6.90 -3.41 6.18
N ILE A 143 6.95 -3.46 7.51
CA ILE A 143 6.52 -2.34 8.38
C ILE A 143 7.76 -1.54 8.77
N GLY A 144 7.82 -0.27 8.36
CA GLY A 144 8.98 0.60 8.59
C GLY A 144 10.14 0.42 7.61
N THR A 145 9.98 -0.42 6.57
CA THR A 145 11.00 -0.65 5.53
C THR A 145 10.36 -0.92 4.16
N SER A 146 10.97 -0.38 3.09
CA SER A 146 10.57 -0.60 1.69
C SER A 146 11.22 -1.82 1.03
N THR A 147 12.24 -2.39 1.67
CA THR A 147 13.00 -3.53 1.17
C THR A 147 13.00 -4.69 2.19
N PRO A 148 11.85 -5.39 2.37
CA PRO A 148 11.77 -6.51 3.31
C PRO A 148 12.68 -7.68 2.89
N SER A 149 13.44 -8.25 3.83
CA SER A 149 14.32 -9.41 3.62
C SER A 149 13.67 -10.75 3.99
N ALA A 150 12.53 -10.71 4.68
CA ALA A 150 11.72 -11.85 5.09
C ALA A 150 10.24 -11.57 4.85
N LYS A 151 9.42 -12.63 4.77
CA LYS A 151 7.97 -12.52 4.48
C LYS A 151 7.24 -11.53 5.39
N LEU A 152 7.72 -11.36 6.61
CA LEU A 152 7.36 -10.26 7.49
C LEU A 152 8.67 -9.63 8.01
N HIS A 153 8.89 -8.34 7.75
CA HIS A 153 10.03 -7.57 8.25
C HIS A 153 9.50 -6.31 8.96
N LEU A 154 9.74 -6.21 10.27
CA LEU A 154 9.46 -5.03 11.07
C LEU A 154 10.78 -4.31 11.34
N LEU A 155 10.90 -3.08 10.87
CA LEU A 155 12.03 -2.21 11.16
C LEU A 155 11.55 -1.04 12.00
N GLN A 156 12.21 -0.83 13.15
CA GLN A 156 11.98 0.31 14.02
C GLN A 156 13.32 0.93 14.37
N SER A 157 13.38 2.27 14.34
CA SER A 157 14.55 3.05 14.74
C SER A 157 14.17 3.98 15.88
N SER A 158 13.85 3.39 17.03
CA SER A 158 13.49 4.11 18.27
C SER A 158 14.35 3.60 19.42
N ASN A 159 14.73 4.52 20.31
CA ASN A 159 15.46 4.20 21.55
C ASN A 159 14.50 3.95 22.73
N THR A 160 13.20 4.15 22.54
CA THR A 160 12.19 4.11 23.62
C THR A 160 11.03 3.18 23.34
N ASP A 161 10.82 2.79 22.09
CA ASP A 161 9.67 2.00 21.67
C ASP A 161 10.07 0.59 21.24
N TRP A 162 9.21 -0.37 21.53
CA TRP A 162 9.35 -1.74 21.04
C TRP A 162 9.01 -1.83 19.56
N ALA A 163 9.83 -2.55 18.79
CA ALA A 163 9.53 -2.85 17.38
C ALA A 163 8.27 -3.73 17.23
N ALA A 164 7.99 -4.59 18.21
CA ALA A 164 6.80 -5.42 18.28
C ALA A 164 6.39 -5.68 19.72
N TYR A 165 5.09 -5.63 20.00
CA TYR A 165 4.51 -6.06 21.28
C TYR A 165 3.39 -7.06 21.00
N ILE A 166 3.60 -8.32 21.40
CA ILE A 166 2.67 -9.42 21.17
C ILE A 166 2.08 -9.83 22.51
N GLN A 167 0.80 -9.54 22.71
CA GLN A 167 0.09 -9.82 23.96
C GLN A 167 -1.16 -10.66 23.71
N ASN A 168 -1.34 -11.70 24.52
CA ASN A 168 -2.57 -12.47 24.59
C ASN A 168 -3.08 -12.48 26.03
N THR A 169 -4.23 -11.88 26.28
CA THR A 169 -4.83 -11.72 27.62
C THR A 169 -5.92 -12.74 27.93
N GLY A 170 -6.11 -13.73 27.06
CA GLY A 170 -7.10 -14.79 27.29
C GLY A 170 -6.71 -15.69 28.47
N GLY A 171 -7.70 -16.19 29.21
CA GLY A 171 -7.47 -17.09 30.37
C GLY A 171 -6.72 -18.39 30.04
N THR A 172 -6.70 -18.79 28.77
CA THR A 172 -5.89 -19.89 28.22
C THR A 172 -5.09 -19.45 26.98
N GLY A 173 -4.79 -18.16 26.89
CA GLY A 173 -4.16 -17.53 25.73
C GLY A 173 -2.78 -18.11 25.42
N LYS A 174 -2.49 -18.34 24.13
CA LYS A 174 -1.16 -18.70 23.64
C LYS A 174 -0.49 -17.46 23.06
N GLY A 175 0.79 -17.25 23.38
CA GLY A 175 1.60 -16.17 22.81
C GLY A 175 2.11 -16.52 21.42
N VAL A 176 3.44 -16.53 21.25
CA VAL A 176 4.09 -16.85 19.97
C VAL A 176 4.41 -18.35 19.88
N ARG A 177 4.03 -18.98 18.76
CA ARG A 177 4.47 -20.34 18.40
C ARG A 177 5.46 -20.23 17.25
N ILE A 178 6.69 -20.71 17.46
CA ILE A 178 7.74 -20.76 16.44
C ILE A 178 8.00 -22.23 16.11
N GLN A 179 7.97 -22.56 14.82
CA GLN A 179 8.12 -23.93 14.34
C GLN A 179 8.98 -23.94 13.08
N ALA A 180 9.97 -24.84 13.04
CA ALA A 180 10.83 -25.11 11.90
C ALA A 180 10.90 -26.62 11.65
N ALA A 181 11.47 -27.03 10.51
CA ALA A 181 11.81 -28.44 10.27
C ALA A 181 12.80 -28.93 11.35
N GLY A 182 12.75 -30.21 11.69
CA GLY A 182 13.51 -30.77 12.82
C GLY A 182 14.82 -31.47 12.42
N ALA A 183 15.68 -31.64 13.43
CA ALA A 183 16.91 -32.44 13.48
C ALA A 183 18.24 -31.80 13.02
N ASP A 184 18.23 -30.58 12.48
CA ASP A 184 19.45 -29.91 12.02
C ASP A 184 19.94 -28.81 12.97
N ALA A 185 21.17 -28.35 12.75
CA ALA A 185 21.75 -27.19 13.44
C ALA A 185 21.19 -25.83 12.95
N THR A 186 20.03 -25.82 12.27
CA THR A 186 19.37 -24.61 11.78
C THR A 186 18.66 -23.86 12.91
N PRO A 187 18.78 -22.52 13.01
CA PRO A 187 18.05 -21.74 13.99
C PRO A 187 16.53 -21.85 13.83
N VAL A 188 15.83 -22.16 14.93
CA VAL A 188 14.37 -21.96 15.03
C VAL A 188 14.06 -20.60 15.67
N LEU A 189 14.93 -20.10 16.54
CA LEU A 189 14.87 -18.77 17.13
C LEU A 189 16.30 -18.21 17.19
N GLN A 190 16.50 -17.00 16.70
CA GLN A 190 17.79 -16.30 16.71
C GLN A 190 17.57 -14.84 17.15
N MET A 191 18.48 -14.34 17.98
CA MET A 191 18.50 -12.96 18.45
C MET A 191 19.89 -12.38 18.18
N ASP A 192 19.95 -11.48 17.20
CA ASP A 192 21.17 -10.77 16.83
C ASP A 192 21.13 -9.33 17.34
N ASP A 193 22.29 -8.74 17.59
CA ASP A 193 22.39 -7.30 17.74
C ASP A 193 22.41 -6.58 16.38
N ASN A 194 22.43 -5.24 16.42
CA ASN A 194 22.44 -4.41 15.21
C ASN A 194 23.73 -4.56 14.36
N LEU A 195 24.76 -5.27 14.86
CA LEU A 195 25.98 -5.59 14.11
C LEU A 195 25.92 -7.00 13.50
N GLY A 196 24.81 -7.72 13.66
CA GLY A 196 24.64 -9.10 13.19
C GLY A 196 25.34 -10.13 14.07
N VAL A 197 25.71 -9.78 15.31
CA VAL A 197 26.32 -10.74 16.24
C VAL A 197 25.22 -11.47 17.01
N ASN A 198 25.19 -12.79 16.87
CA ASN A 198 24.26 -13.65 17.60
C ASN A 198 24.50 -13.58 19.12
N ARG A 199 23.44 -13.23 19.86
CA ARG A 199 23.42 -13.18 21.32
C ARG A 199 22.74 -14.41 21.92
N PHE A 200 21.72 -14.95 21.24
CA PHE A 200 20.97 -16.11 21.69
C PHE A 200 20.40 -16.88 20.50
N VAL A 201 20.58 -18.20 20.48
CA VAL A 201 20.02 -19.08 19.45
C VAL A 201 19.45 -20.35 20.05
N VAL A 202 18.32 -20.81 19.50
CA VAL A 202 17.79 -22.17 19.67
C VAL A 202 17.80 -22.83 18.31
N GLN A 203 18.45 -23.99 18.20
CA GLN A 203 18.52 -24.78 16.98
C GLN A 203 17.41 -25.83 16.91
N SER A 204 17.07 -26.27 15.71
CA SER A 204 16.01 -27.27 15.47
C SER A 204 16.34 -28.68 16.01
N ASN A 205 17.62 -28.96 16.26
CA ASN A 205 18.11 -30.15 16.97
C ASN A 205 17.96 -30.06 18.50
N GLY A 206 17.42 -28.96 19.03
CA GLY A 206 17.15 -28.74 20.45
C GLY A 206 18.31 -28.14 21.25
N LYS A 207 19.45 -27.82 20.62
CA LYS A 207 20.57 -27.16 21.30
C LYS A 207 20.38 -25.64 21.38
N THR A 208 20.84 -25.06 22.48
CA THR A 208 20.77 -23.61 22.76
C THR A 208 22.16 -23.02 22.92
N GLY A 209 22.42 -21.91 22.24
CA GLY A 209 23.66 -21.15 22.34
C GLY A 209 23.43 -19.74 22.90
N ILE A 210 24.24 -19.31 23.86
CA ILE A 210 24.33 -17.93 24.34
C ILE A 210 25.70 -17.39 23.94
N GLY A 211 25.75 -16.36 23.09
CA GLY A 211 26.99 -15.81 22.55
C GLY A 211 27.74 -16.73 21.56
N THR A 212 27.12 -17.81 21.08
CA THR A 212 27.65 -18.71 20.05
C THR A 212 26.54 -19.24 19.14
N MET A 213 26.81 -19.39 17.84
CA MET A 213 25.89 -20.03 16.88
C MET A 213 26.06 -21.56 16.79
N THR A 214 27.12 -22.10 17.38
CA THR A 214 27.51 -23.51 17.25
C THR A 214 27.60 -24.16 18.63
N PRO A 215 26.47 -24.38 19.32
CA PRO A 215 26.45 -25.05 20.61
C PRO A 215 26.98 -26.49 20.51
N GLY A 216 28.05 -26.79 21.26
CA GLY A 216 28.64 -28.13 21.34
C GLY A 216 27.76 -29.10 22.14
N ALA A 217 27.12 -28.60 23.21
CA ALA A 217 26.23 -29.33 24.10
C ALA A 217 24.78 -28.77 24.05
N GLN A 218 23.86 -29.36 24.82
CA GLN A 218 22.45 -28.95 24.89
C GLN A 218 22.29 -27.45 25.21
N LEU A 219 23.13 -26.92 26.08
CA LEU A 219 23.26 -25.50 26.37
C LEU A 219 24.75 -25.14 26.34
N THR A 220 25.12 -24.17 25.51
CA THR A 220 26.50 -23.64 25.43
C THR A 220 26.48 -22.15 25.66
N VAL A 221 27.29 -21.66 26.60
CA VAL A 221 27.48 -20.22 26.85
C VAL A 221 28.92 -19.87 26.46
N ALA A 222 29.08 -18.91 25.57
CA ALA A 222 30.36 -18.40 25.12
C ALA A 222 30.41 -16.88 25.31
N LEU A 223 31.59 -16.37 25.71
CA LEU A 223 31.83 -14.93 25.78
C LEU A 223 32.06 -14.40 24.35
N PRO A 224 31.30 -13.39 23.90
CA PRO A 224 31.56 -12.75 22.62
C PRO A 224 32.99 -12.18 22.60
N GLY A 225 33.82 -12.65 21.67
CA GLY A 225 35.20 -12.16 21.49
C GLY A 225 36.29 -12.86 22.30
N TYR A 226 36.00 -13.93 23.05
CA TYR A 226 37.03 -14.74 23.69
C TYR A 226 37.37 -15.98 22.84
N SER A 227 38.57 -15.98 22.23
CA SER A 227 39.08 -17.09 21.39
C SER A 227 39.92 -18.11 22.17
N GLY A 228 39.83 -18.13 23.49
CA GLY A 228 40.47 -19.15 24.33
C GLY A 228 39.50 -20.29 24.64
N THR A 229 40.04 -21.51 24.80
CA THR A 229 39.86 -22.18 26.10
C THR A 229 38.57 -21.90 26.86
N PRO A 230 37.39 -22.52 26.61
CA PRO A 230 36.24 -22.31 27.49
C PRO A 230 36.67 -22.71 28.92
N VAL A 231 37.03 -21.72 29.73
CA VAL A 231 37.24 -21.93 31.15
C VAL A 231 35.86 -22.22 31.69
N ASN A 232 35.71 -23.34 32.40
CA ASN A 232 34.50 -23.67 33.13
C ASN A 232 34.20 -22.54 34.12
N SER A 233 33.51 -21.50 33.68
CA SER A 233 33.01 -20.44 34.54
C SER A 233 31.73 -20.98 35.16
N SER A 234 31.90 -21.75 36.23
CA SER A 234 30.85 -22.34 37.07
C SER A 234 30.05 -21.28 37.85
N LEU A 235 29.58 -20.22 37.17
CA LEU A 235 28.63 -19.25 37.73
C LEU A 235 27.44 -19.10 36.78
N VAL A 236 26.80 -20.22 36.45
CA VAL A 236 25.36 -20.20 36.16
C VAL A 236 24.68 -20.21 37.52
N TYR A 237 24.22 -19.05 37.98
CA TYR A 237 23.40 -18.96 39.20
C TYR A 237 22.03 -19.58 38.92
N ILE A 238 21.89 -20.89 39.13
CA ILE A 238 20.59 -21.57 39.13
C ILE A 238 19.98 -21.34 40.50
N ASN A 239 19.09 -20.35 40.62
CA ASN A 239 18.28 -20.19 41.82
C ASN A 239 17.23 -21.30 41.86
N GLN A 240 17.49 -22.38 42.58
CA GLN A 240 16.48 -23.41 42.86
C GLN A 240 15.50 -22.78 43.88
N SER A 241 14.35 -22.31 43.41
CA SER A 241 13.25 -21.92 44.30
C SER A 241 12.82 -23.15 45.08
N THR A 242 13.08 -23.19 46.39
CA THR A 242 12.41 -24.14 47.29
C THR A 242 10.95 -23.74 47.38
N ASN A 243 10.05 -24.60 46.90
CA ASN A 243 8.62 -24.52 47.22
C ASN A 243 8.40 -24.61 48.73
#